data_AF-A0A258BLM8-F1
#
_entry.id   AF-A0A258BLM8-F1
#
_cell.length_a   1.000
_cell.length_b   1.000
_cell.length_c   1.000
_cell.angle_alpha   90.00
_cell.angle_beta   90.00
_cell.angle_gamma   90.00
#
_symmetry.space_group_name_H-M   'P 1'
#
loop_
_entity.id
_entity.type
_entity.pdbx_description
1 polymer ?
#
loop_
_entity_poly.entity_id
_entity_poly.type
_entity_poly.pdbx_seq_one_letter_code
_entity_poly.pdbx_strand_id
1 'polypeptide(L)' 'MAKVTIYTRQFCPYCTRAVALLKEKGADFKEI' A
#
# COMPACT_ATOMS: atom_id res chain seq x y z
N MET A 1 -12.59 10.53 4.25
CA MET A 1 -11.48 9.72 3.69
C MET A 1 -10.73 9.08 4.84
N ALA A 2 -10.48 7.78 4.79
CA ALA A 2 -9.68 7.09 5.80
C ALA A 2 -8.19 7.32 5.51
N LYS A 3 -7.41 7.70 6.52
CA LYS A 3 -5.97 7.89 6.39
C LYS A 3 -5.30 6.51 6.40
N VAL A 4 -4.83 6.05 5.25
CA VAL A 4 -4.14 4.76 5.11
C VAL A 4 -2.62 4.99 5.12
N THR A 5 -1.90 4.24 5.96
CA THR A 5 -0.43 4.23 5.99
C THR A 5 0.04 2.80 5.86
N ILE A 6 0.87 2.54 4.86
CA ILE A 6 1.42 1.22 4.57
C ILE A 6 2.92 1.23 4.84
N TYR A 7 3.35 0.32 5.70
CA TYR A 7 4.77 0.09 5.98
C TYR A 7 5.25 -1.03 5.08
N THR A 8 6.21 -0.71 4.23
CA THR A 8 6.79 -1.66 3.30
C THR A 8 8.24 -1.92 3.66
N ARG A 9 8.81 -2.94 3.03
CA ARG A 9 10.22 -3.26 3.13
C ARG A 9 10.67 -3.80 1.79
N GLN A 10 11.94 -3.57 1.46
CA GLN A 10 12.50 -4.05 0.21
C GLN A 10 12.39 -5.58 0.13
N PHE A 11 12.02 -6.09 -1.05
CA PHE A 11 11.83 -7.53 -1.31
C PHE A 11 10.72 -8.22 -0.48
N CYS A 12 9.66 -7.49 -0.12
CA CYS A 12 8.48 -8.07 0.50
C CYS A 12 7.37 -8.34 -0.55
N PRO A 13 7.11 -9.62 -0.92
CA PRO A 13 6.13 -9.94 -1.95
C PRO A 13 4.69 -9.58 -1.53
N TYR A 14 4.39 -9.59 -0.23
CA TYR A 14 3.09 -9.20 0.30
C TYR A 14 2.86 -7.69 0.23
N CYS A 15 3.91 -6.91 0.46
CA CYS A 15 3.88 -5.46 0.43
C CYS A 15 3.54 -4.98 -0.99
N THR A 16 4.18 -5.57 -2.01
CA THR A 16 3.87 -5.31 -3.42
C THR A 16 2.41 -5.60 -3.76
N ARG A 17 1.86 -6.72 -3.28
CA ARG A 17 0.45 -7.09 -3.51
C ARG A 17 -0.52 -6.13 -2.82
N ALA A 18 -0.19 -5.69 -1.60
CA ALA A 18 -1.01 -4.74 -0.84
C ALA A 18 -1.05 -3.36 -1.52
N VAL A 19 0.10 -2.86 -1.99
CA VAL A 19 0.21 -1.60 -2.75
C VAL A 19 -0.61 -1.67 -4.04
N ALA A 20 -0.53 -2.80 -4.78
CA ALA A 20 -1.32 -3.00 -5.99
C ALA A 20 -2.82 -2.94 -5.72
N LEU A 21 -3.29 -3.61 -4.65
CA LEU A 21 -4.71 -3.59 -4.26
C LEU A 21 -5.19 -2.19 -3.87
N LEU A 22 -4.36 -1.43 -3.14
CA LEU A 22 -4.69 -0.05 -2.74
C LEU A 22 -4.77 0.88 -3.95
N LYS A 23 -3.85 0.72 -4.92
CA LYS A 23 -3.90 1.44 -6.21
C LYS A 23 -5.15 1.09 -7.02
N GLU A 24 -5.50 -0.19 -7.10
CA GLU A 24 -6.67 -0.66 -7.86
C GLU A 24 -7.99 -0.11 -7.26
N LYS A 25 -8.03 0.05 -5.94
CA LYS A 25 -9.16 0.69 -5.23
C LYS A 25 -9.18 2.22 -5.36
N GLY A 26 -8.16 2.84 -5.94
CA GLY A 26 -8.02 4.30 -5.98
C GLY A 26 -7.93 4.93 -4.59
N ALA A 27 -7.44 4.18 -3.61
CA ALA A 27 -7.29 4.67 -2.24
C ALA A 27 -6.03 5.53 -2.13
N ASP A 28 -6.14 6.66 -1.43
CA ASP A 28 -5.00 7.49 -1.10
C ASP A 28 -4.28 6.88 0.12
N PHE A 29 -2.99 6.56 -0.02
CA PHE A 29 -2.19 5.95 1.04
C PHE A 29 -0.77 6.52 1.08
N LYS A 30 -0.21 6.57 2.29
CA LYS A 30 1.18 6.94 2.53
C LYS A 30 2.04 5.68 2.65
N GLU A 31 3.03 5.54 1.78
CA GLU A 31 4.05 4.47 1.86
C GLU A 31 5.24 4.93 2.71
N ILE A 32 5.67 4.06 3.64
CA ILE A 32 6.82 4.25 4.54
C ILE A 32 7.76 3.05 4.41
#